data_AF-A0A6A3NGH2-F1
#
_entry.id   AF-A0A6A3NGH2-F1
#
_cell.length_a   1.000
_cell.length_b   1.000
_cell.length_c   1.000
_cell.angle_alpha   90.00
_cell.angle_beta   90.00
_cell.angle_gamma   90.00
#
_symmetry.space_group_name_H-M   'P 1'
#
loop_
_entity.id
_entity.type
_entity.pdbx_description
1 polymer ?
#
loop_
_entity_poly.entity_id
_entity_poly.type
_entity_poly.pdbx_seq_one_letter_code
_entity_poly.pdbx_strand_id
1 'polypeptide(L)'
;MTDYERTVDLSTINQLADRDDVNALMLKRCEMRVRLDLVHARMGLPTLLMTEMETDWDAILAVEEQQLHEEYGLDSYAASSQPEQDGTRDEQAVPLRYARAATGDTMRTSCFRILRDGSDAPMDEVDRPLADLMTAANAEAFRKWSQLFRKKFDVPTTKRRAKPADIRVWLLTRMTALRHYFAFLPYPEHEAKSWTLAELEVWLEHFKD
;
A
#
# COMPACT_ATOMS: atom_id res chain seq x y z
N MET A 1 -9.40 14.78 31.79
CA MET A 1 -10.80 15.20 31.99
C MET A 1 -10.96 15.59 33.44
N THR A 2 -11.36 16.82 33.73
CA THR A 2 -11.46 17.35 35.10
C THR A 2 -12.74 16.86 35.79
N ASP A 3 -12.81 16.93 37.12
CA ASP A 3 -14.00 16.50 37.87
C ASP A 3 -15.23 17.36 37.56
N TYR A 4 -15.02 18.63 37.24
CA TYR A 4 -16.06 19.51 36.72
C TYR A 4 -16.60 19.01 35.37
N GLU A 5 -15.71 18.68 34.41
CA GLU A 5 -16.12 18.14 33.10
C GLU A 5 -16.96 16.86 33.26
N ARG A 6 -16.62 15.99 34.23
CA ARG A 6 -17.33 14.72 34.48
C ARG A 6 -18.71 14.87 35.11
N THR A 7 -18.96 15.95 35.84
CA THR A 7 -20.15 16.08 36.71
C THR A 7 -21.10 17.19 36.29
N VAL A 8 -20.65 18.11 35.44
CA VAL A 8 -21.49 19.19 34.93
C VAL A 8 -22.68 18.63 34.13
N ASP A 9 -23.87 19.18 34.39
CA ASP A 9 -25.10 18.84 33.67
C ASP A 9 -25.10 19.53 32.30
N LEU A 10 -25.06 18.73 31.24
CA LEU A 10 -25.03 19.20 29.85
C LEU A 10 -26.30 19.95 29.45
N SER A 11 -27.43 19.76 30.15
CA SER A 11 -28.68 20.48 29.88
C SER A 11 -28.60 21.97 30.24
N THR A 12 -27.69 22.32 31.15
CA THR A 12 -27.47 23.70 31.64
C THR A 12 -26.48 24.49 30.78
N ILE A 13 -25.82 23.82 29.84
CA ILE A 13 -24.80 24.40 28.97
C ILE A 13 -25.44 24.70 27.61
N ASN A 14 -25.16 25.88 27.06
CA ASN A 14 -25.55 26.19 25.69
C ASN A 14 -24.70 25.40 24.70
N GLN A 15 -25.15 24.19 24.35
CA GLN A 15 -24.43 23.28 23.45
C GLN A 15 -24.30 23.85 22.02
N LEU A 16 -25.17 24.78 21.62
CA LEU A 16 -25.13 25.42 20.30
C LEU A 16 -24.06 26.53 20.22
N ALA A 17 -23.49 26.95 21.34
CA ALA A 17 -22.42 27.94 21.33
C ALA A 17 -21.13 27.33 20.76
N ASP A 18 -20.60 27.91 19.69
CA ASP A 18 -19.32 27.50 19.12
C ASP A 18 -18.16 28.12 19.91
N ARG A 19 -17.86 27.51 21.06
CA ARG A 19 -16.77 27.91 21.97
C ARG A 19 -15.89 26.70 22.27
N ASP A 20 -14.59 26.94 22.41
CA ASP A 20 -13.59 25.88 22.59
C ASP A 20 -13.83 25.05 23.86
N ASP A 21 -14.32 25.67 24.94
CA ASP A 21 -14.65 25.01 26.21
C ASP A 21 -15.85 24.06 26.06
N VAL A 22 -16.92 24.51 25.39
CA VAL A 22 -18.09 23.69 25.07
C VAL A 22 -17.70 22.57 24.10
N ASN A 23 -16.90 22.86 23.07
CA ASN A 23 -16.45 21.89 22.07
C ASN A 23 -15.60 20.78 22.69
N ALA A 24 -14.65 21.14 23.55
CA ALA A 24 -13.83 20.18 24.28
C ALA A 24 -14.66 19.30 25.23
N LEU A 25 -15.69 19.86 25.86
CA LEU A 25 -16.60 19.11 26.73
C LEU A 25 -17.50 18.14 25.96
N MET A 26 -18.11 18.60 24.86
CA MET A 26 -18.95 17.76 24.01
C MET A 26 -18.14 16.63 23.36
N LEU A 27 -16.89 16.90 22.96
CA LEU A 27 -15.98 15.88 22.42
C LEU A 27 -15.72 14.73 23.40
N LYS A 28 -15.62 15.05 24.70
CA LYS A 28 -15.31 14.08 25.76
C LYS A 28 -16.53 13.31 26.27
N ARG A 29 -17.73 13.90 26.21
CA ARG A 29 -18.93 13.35 26.88
C ARG A 29 -20.04 12.88 25.96
N CYS A 30 -20.02 13.28 24.70
CA CYS A 30 -21.06 12.91 23.75
C CYS A 30 -20.55 11.91 22.74
N GLU A 31 -21.38 10.90 22.48
CA GLU A 31 -21.18 9.95 21.39
C GLU A 31 -21.00 10.68 20.06
N MET A 32 -20.25 10.07 19.13
CA MET A 32 -19.93 10.67 17.84
C MET A 32 -21.17 11.15 17.08
N ARG A 33 -22.27 10.40 17.18
CA ARG A 33 -23.54 10.75 16.54
C ARG A 33 -24.14 12.06 17.08
N VAL A 34 -24.23 12.18 18.40
CA VAL A 34 -24.74 13.39 19.07
C VAL A 34 -23.89 14.62 18.72
N ARG A 35 -22.57 14.42 18.60
CA ARG A 35 -21.65 15.48 18.16
C ARG A 35 -21.91 15.91 16.71
N LEU A 36 -22.18 14.96 15.81
CA LEU A 36 -22.51 15.26 14.41
C LEU A 36 -23.83 16.02 14.30
N ASP A 37 -24.86 15.59 15.03
CA ASP A 37 -26.16 16.27 15.06
C ASP A 37 -26.04 17.71 15.60
N LEU A 38 -25.17 17.92 16.59
CA LEU A 38 -24.86 19.25 17.12
C LEU A 38 -24.19 20.15 16.08
N VAL A 39 -23.24 19.61 15.30
CA VAL A 39 -22.60 20.35 14.20
C VAL A 39 -23.63 20.71 13.14
N HIS A 40 -24.51 19.78 12.77
CA HIS A 40 -25.61 20.06 11.83
C HIS A 40 -26.51 21.18 12.35
N ALA A 41 -26.91 21.13 13.62
CA ALA A 41 -27.75 22.15 14.24
C ALA A 41 -27.07 23.54 14.24
N ARG A 42 -25.77 23.62 14.54
CA ARG A 42 -25.01 24.88 14.51
C ARG A 42 -24.88 25.48 13.11
N MET A 43 -24.75 24.62 12.11
CA MET A 43 -24.61 25.02 10.71
C MET A 43 -25.97 25.24 10.01
N GLY A 44 -27.09 25.04 10.72
CA GLY A 44 -28.43 25.12 10.14
C GLY A 44 -28.72 24.01 9.12
N LEU A 45 -27.98 22.90 9.18
CA LEU A 45 -28.15 21.76 8.30
C LEU A 45 -29.21 20.80 8.86
N PRO A 46 -30.01 20.15 8.00
CA PRO A 46 -30.93 19.10 8.43
C PRO A 46 -30.17 17.96 9.12
N THR A 47 -30.67 17.50 10.26
CA THR A 47 -30.13 16.33 10.96
C THR A 47 -30.33 15.09 10.09
N LEU A 48 -29.27 14.31 9.88
CA LEU A 48 -29.36 13.09 9.07
C LEU A 48 -30.30 12.09 9.75
N LEU A 49 -31.22 11.46 9.04
CA LEU A 49 -32.02 10.39 9.63
C LEU A 49 -31.11 9.20 9.97
N MET A 50 -31.34 8.57 11.13
CA MET A 50 -30.72 7.30 11.50
C MET A 50 -31.44 6.16 10.75
N THR A 51 -31.54 6.28 9.44
CA THR A 51 -31.97 5.17 8.61
C THR A 51 -30.74 4.32 8.42
N GLU A 52 -30.73 3.12 8.99
CA GLU A 52 -29.76 2.10 8.63
C GLU A 52 -29.87 1.95 7.11
N MET A 53 -28.75 2.19 6.42
CA MET A 53 -28.70 1.99 4.98
C MET A 53 -28.79 0.48 4.79
N GLU A 54 -30.01 -0.01 4.59
CA GLU A 54 -30.33 -1.42 4.33
C GLU A 54 -29.88 -1.75 2.90
N THR A 55 -28.57 -1.69 2.70
CA THR A 55 -27.90 -2.07 1.47
C THR A 55 -27.29 -3.44 1.70
N ASP A 56 -27.65 -4.39 0.84
CA ASP A 56 -27.05 -5.71 0.79
C ASP A 56 -25.61 -5.58 0.28
N TRP A 57 -24.71 -5.27 1.23
CA TRP A 57 -23.30 -5.07 0.96
C TRP A 57 -22.67 -6.32 0.37
N ASP A 58 -23.12 -7.50 0.77
CA ASP A 58 -22.59 -8.77 0.27
C ASP A 58 -22.93 -8.93 -1.22
N ALA A 59 -24.15 -8.57 -1.63
CA ALA A 59 -24.52 -8.57 -3.04
C ALA A 59 -23.75 -7.52 -3.85
N ILE A 60 -23.52 -6.32 -3.31
CA ILE A 60 -22.76 -5.27 -3.99
C ILE A 60 -21.30 -5.67 -4.14
N LEU A 61 -20.69 -6.20 -3.07
CA LEU A 61 -19.31 -6.69 -3.05
C LEU A 61 -19.12 -7.86 -4.02
N ALA A 62 -20.07 -8.80 -4.09
CA ALA A 62 -20.00 -9.92 -5.01
C ALA A 62 -20.03 -9.48 -6.49
N VAL A 63 -20.84 -8.46 -6.80
CA VAL A 63 -20.92 -7.90 -8.16
C VAL A 63 -19.64 -7.13 -8.52
N GLU A 64 -19.11 -6.33 -7.59
CA GLU A 64 -17.85 -5.60 -7.80
C GLU A 64 -16.67 -6.58 -7.95
N GLU A 65 -16.60 -7.60 -7.10
CA GLU A 65 -15.60 -8.67 -7.20
C GLU A 65 -15.66 -9.37 -8.56
N GLN A 66 -16.86 -9.71 -9.03
CA GLN A 66 -17.03 -10.34 -10.34
C GLN A 66 -16.55 -9.41 -11.47
N GLN A 67 -16.91 -8.12 -11.43
CA GLN A 67 -16.48 -7.15 -12.43
C GLN A 67 -14.96 -6.98 -12.45
N LEU A 68 -14.32 -6.97 -11.29
CA LEU A 68 -12.86 -6.95 -11.21
C LEU A 68 -12.27 -8.21 -11.83
N HIS A 69 -12.76 -9.41 -11.50
CA HIS A 69 -12.26 -10.66 -12.10
C HIS A 69 -12.42 -10.67 -13.63
N GLU A 70 -13.53 -10.15 -14.15
CA GLU A 70 -13.77 -9.99 -15.59
C GLU A 70 -12.76 -9.01 -16.23
N GLU A 71 -12.52 -7.85 -15.61
CA GLU A 71 -11.53 -6.86 -16.08
C GLU A 71 -10.09 -7.40 -16.03
N TYR A 72 -9.77 -8.26 -15.06
CA TYR A 72 -8.47 -8.94 -14.96
C TYR A 72 -8.36 -10.19 -15.86
N GLY A 73 -9.39 -10.51 -16.65
CA GLY A 73 -9.38 -11.65 -17.58
C GLY A 73 -9.42 -13.01 -16.88
N LEU A 74 -9.85 -13.05 -15.61
CA LEU A 74 -10.12 -14.25 -14.82
C LEU A 74 -11.53 -14.78 -15.12
N ASP A 75 -11.89 -14.87 -16.39
CA ASP A 75 -13.12 -15.54 -16.77
C ASP A 75 -12.97 -17.06 -16.62
N SER A 76 -14.08 -17.72 -16.28
CA SER A 76 -14.18 -19.19 -16.09
C SER A 76 -13.71 -20.03 -17.30
N TYR A 77 -13.44 -19.39 -18.44
CA TYR A 77 -12.80 -20.00 -19.61
C TYR A 77 -11.31 -20.31 -19.41
N ALA A 78 -10.64 -19.66 -18.45
CA ALA A 78 -9.23 -19.92 -18.11
C ALA A 78 -9.02 -21.14 -17.20
N ALA A 79 -10.08 -21.73 -16.62
CA ALA A 79 -9.98 -22.87 -15.73
C ALA A 79 -9.69 -24.21 -16.44
N SER A 80 -9.80 -24.27 -17.77
CA SER A 80 -9.69 -25.54 -18.53
C SER A 80 -8.82 -25.47 -19.79
N SER A 81 -7.87 -24.54 -19.87
CA SER A 81 -6.96 -24.45 -21.03
C SER A 81 -5.56 -24.00 -20.63
N GLN A 82 -4.82 -24.86 -19.93
CA GLN A 82 -3.38 -24.86 -20.05
C GLN A 82 -2.97 -26.01 -20.98
N PRO A 83 -2.73 -25.76 -22.29
CA PRO A 83 -1.71 -26.52 -22.97
C PRO A 83 -0.35 -25.99 -22.49
N GLU A 84 0.50 -26.89 -22.01
CA GLU A 84 1.94 -26.67 -22.03
C GLU A 84 2.34 -26.41 -23.49
N GLN A 85 2.63 -25.16 -23.86
CA GLN A 85 3.36 -24.88 -25.10
C GLN A 85 4.03 -23.51 -25.06
N ASP A 86 5.34 -23.60 -24.83
CA ASP A 86 6.43 -23.02 -25.61
C ASP A 86 6.10 -21.89 -26.61
N GLY A 87 6.92 -20.84 -26.58
CA GLY A 87 7.13 -19.94 -27.72
C GLY A 87 6.26 -18.68 -27.81
N THR A 88 6.89 -17.55 -27.52
CA THR A 88 6.61 -16.21 -28.08
C THR A 88 5.21 -15.64 -27.91
N ARG A 89 4.97 -14.98 -26.77
CA ARG A 89 4.01 -13.87 -26.69
C ARG A 89 4.79 -12.58 -26.39
N ASP A 90 5.23 -11.94 -27.46
CA ASP A 90 5.96 -10.69 -27.44
C ASP A 90 4.96 -9.53 -27.57
N GLU A 91 4.33 -9.16 -26.45
CA GLU A 91 3.55 -7.94 -26.30
C GLU A 91 3.50 -7.62 -24.81
N GLN A 92 4.44 -6.78 -24.35
CA GLN A 92 4.40 -5.95 -23.12
C GLN A 92 3.72 -6.54 -21.86
N ALA A 93 3.70 -7.86 -21.68
CA ALA A 93 3.13 -8.47 -20.49
C ALA A 93 3.92 -7.95 -19.29
N VAL A 94 3.22 -7.25 -18.40
CA VAL A 94 3.77 -6.82 -17.12
C VAL A 94 4.37 -8.07 -16.48
N PRO A 95 5.65 -8.03 -16.08
CA PRO A 95 6.30 -9.22 -15.54
C PRO A 95 5.50 -9.76 -14.37
N LEU A 96 5.24 -11.06 -14.40
CA LEU A 96 4.67 -11.77 -13.25
C LEU A 96 5.60 -11.53 -12.06
N ARG A 97 5.01 -10.99 -10.99
CA ARG A 97 5.73 -10.68 -9.77
C ARG A 97 6.32 -11.96 -9.20
N TYR A 98 7.58 -11.90 -8.80
CA TYR A 98 8.24 -13.03 -8.17
C TYR A 98 7.54 -13.36 -6.84
N ALA A 99 7.33 -14.65 -6.56
CA ALA A 99 6.54 -15.08 -5.42
C ALA A 99 7.12 -14.58 -4.09
N ARG A 100 6.24 -14.11 -3.20
CA ARG A 100 6.61 -13.74 -1.83
C ARG A 100 6.82 -15.00 -1.00
N ALA A 101 7.85 -14.97 -0.15
CA ALA A 101 8.15 -16.07 0.76
C ALA A 101 7.21 -16.11 1.99
N ALA A 102 6.51 -15.02 2.30
CA ALA A 102 5.60 -14.93 3.44
C ALA A 102 4.39 -14.03 3.13
N THR A 103 3.21 -14.42 3.63
CA THR A 103 1.93 -13.73 3.45
C THR A 103 1.12 -13.82 4.76
N GLY A 104 0.37 -12.77 5.13
CA GLY A 104 -0.50 -12.75 6.31
C GLY A 104 -0.49 -11.42 7.11
N ASP A 105 -1.35 -11.29 8.12
CA ASP A 105 -1.51 -10.05 8.90
C ASP A 105 -0.32 -9.71 9.79
N THR A 106 0.33 -10.73 10.36
CA THR A 106 1.56 -10.59 11.16
C THR A 106 2.69 -10.04 10.30
N MET A 107 2.87 -10.62 9.10
CA MET A 107 3.78 -10.15 8.06
C MET A 107 3.48 -8.70 7.67
N ARG A 108 2.21 -8.36 7.40
CA ARG A 108 1.80 -6.99 7.05
C ARG A 108 2.16 -5.98 8.13
N THR A 109 1.94 -6.33 9.40
CA THR A 109 2.24 -5.46 10.55
C THR A 109 3.74 -5.26 10.72
N SER A 110 4.53 -6.32 10.62
CA SER A 110 6.00 -6.23 10.65
C SER A 110 6.55 -5.46 9.45
N CYS A 111 6.07 -5.72 8.22
CA CYS A 111 6.44 -4.94 7.04
C CYS A 111 6.15 -3.45 7.23
N PHE A 112 4.99 -3.10 7.82
CA PHE A 112 4.67 -1.70 8.08
C PHE A 112 5.68 -1.05 9.03
N ARG A 113 6.06 -1.72 10.12
CA ARG A 113 7.10 -1.22 11.04
C ARG A 113 8.45 -1.09 10.34
N ILE A 114 8.85 -2.11 9.58
CA ILE A 114 10.10 -2.11 8.80
C ILE A 114 10.14 -0.93 7.83
N LEU A 115 9.04 -0.60 7.15
CA LEU A 115 9.01 0.44 6.13
C LEU A 115 8.82 1.85 6.68
N ARG A 116 8.28 1.99 7.89
CA ARG A 116 7.92 3.29 8.47
C ARG A 116 9.13 4.16 8.79
N ASP A 117 10.17 3.56 9.35
CA ASP A 117 11.33 4.31 9.82
C ASP A 117 12.41 4.40 8.72
N GLY A 118 13.31 5.38 8.79
CA GLY A 118 14.42 5.52 7.84
C GLY A 118 15.37 4.32 7.83
N SER A 119 16.24 4.22 6.82
CA SER A 119 17.28 3.16 6.77
C SER A 119 18.21 3.15 7.99
N ASP A 120 18.37 4.31 8.63
CA ASP A 120 19.32 4.53 9.71
C ASP A 120 18.71 4.35 11.10
N ALA A 121 17.39 4.09 11.17
CA ALA A 121 16.69 3.88 12.43
C ALA A 121 17.00 2.48 12.99
N PRO A 122 17.14 2.33 14.32
CA PRO A 122 17.30 1.02 14.93
C PRO A 122 16.05 0.17 14.69
N MET A 123 16.24 -1.03 14.14
CA MET A 123 15.17 -1.99 13.88
C MET A 123 14.97 -2.93 15.07
N ASP A 124 13.71 -3.15 15.44
CA ASP A 124 13.32 -4.10 16.48
C ASP A 124 13.81 -5.52 16.17
N GLU A 125 14.27 -6.25 17.19
CA GLU A 125 14.78 -7.61 17.02
C GLU A 125 13.74 -8.58 16.45
N VAL A 126 12.46 -8.31 16.71
CA VAL A 126 11.33 -9.12 16.22
C VAL A 126 11.16 -8.97 14.70
N ASP A 127 11.53 -7.83 14.13
CA ASP A 127 11.35 -7.54 12.70
C ASP A 127 12.59 -7.89 11.85
N ARG A 128 13.76 -8.06 12.49
CA ARG A 128 15.02 -8.39 11.81
C ARG A 128 14.98 -9.68 10.99
N PRO A 129 14.44 -10.82 11.47
CA PRO A 129 14.34 -12.03 10.66
C PRO A 129 13.53 -11.82 9.39
N LEU A 130 12.49 -10.98 9.46
CA LEU A 130 11.67 -10.70 8.30
C LEU A 130 12.39 -9.79 7.30
N ALA A 131 13.06 -8.75 7.76
CA ALA A 131 13.87 -7.88 6.90
C ALA A 131 14.98 -8.65 6.17
N ASP A 132 15.63 -9.60 6.85
CA ASP A 132 16.63 -10.49 6.25
C ASP A 132 15.99 -11.38 5.17
N LEU A 133 14.79 -11.92 5.42
CA LEU A 133 14.03 -12.71 4.46
C LEU A 133 13.66 -11.87 3.22
N MET A 134 13.17 -10.64 3.41
CA MET A 134 12.80 -9.72 2.33
C MET A 134 14.02 -9.37 1.47
N THR A 135 15.16 -9.09 2.12
CA THR A 135 16.44 -8.81 1.46
C THR A 135 16.92 -9.99 0.63
N ALA A 136 16.87 -11.21 1.21
CA ALA A 136 17.27 -12.43 0.51
C ALA A 136 16.37 -12.74 -0.69
N ALA A 137 15.05 -12.58 -0.53
CA ALA A 137 14.07 -12.79 -1.60
C ALA A 137 14.26 -11.80 -2.76
N ASN A 138 14.46 -10.51 -2.46
CA ASN A 138 14.76 -9.50 -3.49
C ASN A 138 16.10 -9.79 -4.19
N ALA A 139 17.13 -10.24 -3.47
CA ALA A 139 18.42 -10.60 -4.06
C ALA A 139 18.34 -11.83 -4.98
N GLU A 140 17.48 -12.81 -4.67
CA GLU A 140 17.19 -13.92 -5.58
C GLU A 140 16.41 -13.46 -6.81
N ALA A 141 15.36 -12.67 -6.61
CA ALA A 141 14.56 -12.11 -7.70
C ALA A 141 15.42 -11.27 -8.65
N PHE A 142 16.32 -10.44 -8.13
CA PHE A 142 17.29 -9.69 -8.94
C PHE A 142 18.17 -10.59 -9.81
N ARG A 143 18.73 -11.67 -9.25
CA ARG A 143 19.54 -12.64 -10.01
C ARG A 143 18.74 -13.31 -11.12
N LYS A 144 17.48 -13.69 -10.85
CA LYS A 144 16.60 -14.27 -11.88
C LYS A 144 16.23 -13.24 -12.95
N TRP A 145 15.82 -12.04 -12.55
CA TRP A 145 15.46 -10.95 -13.45
C TRP A 145 16.62 -10.60 -14.40
N SER A 146 17.82 -10.40 -13.84
CA SER A 146 19.02 -10.07 -14.61
C SER A 146 19.45 -11.19 -15.56
N GLN A 147 19.10 -12.45 -15.30
CA GLN A 147 19.36 -13.56 -16.23
C GLN A 147 18.30 -13.66 -17.33
N LEU A 148 17.01 -13.59 -16.95
CA LEU A 148 15.88 -13.76 -17.85
C LEU A 148 15.76 -12.60 -18.85
N PHE A 149 15.88 -11.37 -18.36
CA PHE A 149 15.61 -10.17 -19.17
C PHE A 149 16.88 -9.48 -19.66
N ARG A 150 18.02 -10.17 -19.56
CA ARG A 150 19.32 -9.62 -19.95
C ARG A 150 19.36 -9.14 -21.38
N LYS A 151 18.95 -10.01 -22.31
CA LYS A 151 18.95 -9.72 -23.75
C LYS A 151 17.90 -8.67 -24.11
N LYS A 152 16.76 -8.67 -23.41
CA LYS A 152 15.63 -7.78 -23.67
C LYS A 152 15.94 -6.33 -23.33
N PHE A 153 16.58 -6.08 -22.17
CA PHE A 153 16.87 -4.72 -21.71
C PHE A 153 18.34 -4.32 -21.86
N ASP A 154 19.18 -5.20 -22.40
CA ASP A 154 20.63 -5.02 -22.46
C ASP A 154 21.22 -4.78 -21.04
N VAL A 155 20.83 -5.65 -20.10
CA VAL A 155 21.26 -5.55 -18.69
C VAL A 155 22.78 -5.77 -18.60
N PRO A 156 23.53 -4.89 -17.91
CA PRO A 156 24.97 -4.99 -17.79
C PRO A 156 25.44 -6.34 -17.24
N THR A 157 26.62 -6.80 -17.67
CA THR A 157 27.30 -7.94 -17.02
C THR A 157 27.52 -7.64 -15.55
N THR A 158 26.78 -8.31 -14.69
CA THR A 158 26.97 -8.23 -13.25
C THR A 158 27.86 -9.36 -12.75
N LYS A 159 28.70 -9.09 -11.75
CA LYS A 159 29.49 -10.14 -11.07
C LYS A 159 28.57 -11.14 -10.36
N ARG A 160 29.08 -12.34 -10.02
CA ARG A 160 28.32 -13.42 -9.37
C ARG A 160 27.61 -13.02 -8.06
N ARG A 161 28.06 -11.96 -7.38
CA ARG A 161 27.47 -11.39 -6.15
C ARG A 161 27.06 -9.93 -6.32
N ALA A 162 26.60 -9.56 -7.51
CA ALA A 162 26.15 -8.19 -7.73
C ALA A 162 24.88 -7.90 -6.97
N LYS A 163 24.78 -6.65 -6.54
CA LYS A 163 23.62 -6.09 -5.87
C LYS A 163 22.88 -5.16 -6.85
N PRO A 164 21.58 -4.92 -6.64
CA PRO A 164 20.84 -3.92 -7.41
C PRO A 164 21.54 -2.55 -7.42
N ALA A 165 22.17 -2.18 -6.29
CA ALA A 165 22.99 -0.98 -6.14
C ALA A 165 24.08 -0.81 -7.23
N ASP A 166 24.66 -1.92 -7.72
CA ASP A 166 25.75 -1.88 -8.69
C ASP A 166 25.30 -1.42 -10.09
N ILE A 167 23.99 -1.50 -10.38
CA ILE A 167 23.42 -1.12 -11.69
C ILE A 167 22.39 0.02 -11.57
N ARG A 168 22.28 0.70 -10.42
CA ARG A 168 21.29 1.76 -10.19
C ARG A 168 21.37 2.90 -11.19
N VAL A 169 22.57 3.42 -11.46
CA VAL A 169 22.77 4.50 -12.44
C VAL A 169 22.26 4.09 -13.83
N TRP A 170 22.52 2.85 -14.21
CA TRP A 170 22.04 2.29 -15.48
C TRP A 170 20.51 2.13 -15.49
N LEU A 171 19.93 1.65 -14.38
CA LEU A 171 18.47 1.54 -14.24
C LEU A 171 17.79 2.92 -14.32
N LEU A 172 18.37 3.93 -13.69
CA LEU A 172 17.92 5.32 -13.74
C LEU A 172 18.04 5.96 -15.12
N THR A 173 18.86 5.40 -16.01
CA THR A 173 18.92 5.85 -17.42
C THR A 173 17.90 5.10 -18.30
N ARG A 174 17.38 3.95 -17.84
CA ARG A 174 16.48 3.07 -18.62
C ARG A 174 15.20 2.79 -17.83
N MET A 175 14.30 3.76 -17.81
CA MET A 175 13.03 3.71 -17.05
C MET A 175 12.17 2.49 -17.32
N THR A 176 12.12 1.99 -18.56
CA THR A 176 11.35 0.79 -18.90
C THR A 176 11.89 -0.45 -18.19
N ALA A 177 13.21 -0.59 -18.12
CA ALA A 177 13.87 -1.67 -17.38
C ALA A 177 13.69 -1.51 -15.87
N LEU A 178 13.75 -0.28 -15.36
CA LEU A 178 13.50 0.05 -13.95
C LEU A 178 12.07 -0.34 -13.52
N ARG A 179 11.05 0.11 -14.27
CA ARG A 179 9.64 -0.21 -13.99
C ARG A 179 9.42 -1.72 -14.02
N HIS A 180 9.97 -2.39 -15.03
CA HIS A 180 9.88 -3.85 -15.14
C HIS A 180 10.61 -4.57 -14.00
N TYR A 181 11.76 -4.07 -13.55
CA TYR A 181 12.48 -4.64 -12.42
C TYR A 181 11.65 -4.54 -11.14
N PHE A 182 11.12 -3.36 -10.83
CA PHE A 182 10.27 -3.16 -9.65
C PHE A 182 8.97 -3.96 -9.69
N ALA A 183 8.36 -4.12 -10.87
CA ALA A 183 7.19 -4.98 -11.04
C ALA A 183 7.52 -6.46 -10.78
N PHE A 184 8.74 -6.90 -11.11
CA PHE A 184 9.20 -8.28 -10.92
C PHE A 184 9.54 -8.61 -9.45
N LEU A 185 9.95 -7.64 -8.62
CA LEU A 185 10.37 -7.91 -7.24
C LEU A 185 9.24 -8.41 -6.34
N PRO A 186 9.52 -9.32 -5.38
CA PRO A 186 8.53 -9.75 -4.39
C PRO A 186 8.20 -8.63 -3.38
N TYR A 187 9.21 -7.85 -2.98
CA TYR A 187 9.09 -6.74 -2.02
C TYR A 187 9.68 -5.44 -2.61
N PRO A 188 9.04 -4.84 -3.63
CA PRO A 188 9.54 -3.62 -4.27
C PRO A 188 9.65 -2.44 -3.29
N GLU A 189 8.74 -2.34 -2.33
CA GLU A 189 8.75 -1.33 -1.27
C GLU A 189 10.02 -1.39 -0.40
N HIS A 190 10.50 -2.60 -0.11
CA HIS A 190 11.73 -2.79 0.65
C HIS A 190 12.96 -2.46 -0.19
N GLU A 191 12.94 -2.73 -1.50
CA GLU A 191 14.03 -2.30 -2.39
C GLU A 191 14.07 -0.78 -2.47
N ALA A 192 12.93 -0.12 -2.67
CA ALA A 192 12.82 1.34 -2.78
C ALA A 192 13.36 2.05 -1.52
N LYS A 193 13.17 1.47 -0.34
CA LYS A 193 13.71 2.01 0.93
C LYS A 193 15.24 2.16 0.91
N SER A 194 15.95 1.38 0.10
CA SER A 194 17.41 1.44 -0.01
C SER A 194 17.93 2.52 -0.98
N TRP A 195 17.03 3.25 -1.65
CA TRP A 195 17.35 4.28 -2.62
C TRP A 195 17.44 5.63 -1.92
N THR A 196 18.39 6.45 -2.34
CA THR A 196 18.53 7.81 -1.83
C THR A 196 17.42 8.70 -2.38
N LEU A 197 17.12 9.79 -1.67
CA LEU A 197 16.09 10.73 -2.09
C LEU A 197 16.39 11.34 -3.47
N ALA A 198 17.65 11.66 -3.76
CA ALA A 198 18.08 12.15 -5.07
C ALA A 198 17.86 11.13 -6.21
N GLU A 199 18.07 9.84 -5.96
CA GLU A 199 17.78 8.79 -6.95
C GLU A 199 16.27 8.65 -7.21
N LEU A 200 15.45 8.82 -6.18
CA LEU A 200 13.99 8.79 -6.29
C LEU A 200 13.44 10.03 -7.03
N GLU A 201 14.05 11.20 -6.84
CA GLU A 201 13.67 12.41 -7.58
C GLU A 201 13.86 12.24 -9.09
N VAL A 202 14.99 11.68 -9.52
CA VAL A 202 15.22 11.35 -10.95
C VAL A 202 14.16 10.39 -11.48
N TRP A 203 13.75 9.41 -10.67
CA TRP A 203 12.68 8.50 -11.06
C TRP A 203 11.33 9.20 -11.19
N LEU A 204 11.02 10.15 -10.30
CA LEU A 204 9.77 10.92 -10.29
C LEU A 204 9.68 11.95 -11.42
N GLU A 205 10.81 12.55 -11.83
CA GLU A 205 10.84 13.48 -12.96
C GLU A 205 10.32 12.83 -14.26
N HIS A 206 10.62 11.55 -14.46
CA HIS A 206 10.13 10.76 -15.61
C HIS A 206 8.64 10.37 -15.56
N PHE A 207 7.89 10.76 -14.53
CA PHE A 207 6.43 10.61 -14.45
C PHE A 207 5.67 11.91 -14.69
N LYS A 208 6.36 13.05 -14.86
CA LYS A 208 5.72 14.35 -15.11
C LYS A 208 5.45 14.65 -16.58
N ASP A 209 5.96 13.81 -17.48
CA ASP A 209 5.66 13.80 -18.91
C ASP A 209 4.63 12.70 -19.25
#